data_AF-A0A915D927-F1
#
_entry.id   AF-A0A915D927-F1
#
_cell.length_a   1.000
_cell.length_b   1.000
_cell.length_c   1.000
_cell.angle_alpha   90.00
_cell.angle_beta   90.00
_cell.angle_gamma   90.00
#
_symmetry.space_group_name_H-M   'P 1'
#
loop_
_entity.id
_entity.type
_entity.pdbx_description
1 polymer ?
#
loop_
_entity_poly.entity_id
_entity_poly.type
_entity_poly.pdbx_seq_one_letter_code
_entity_poly.pdbx_strand_id
1 'polypeptide(L)'
;MSSTSSLGLSSLQNDPKKLVEYLLSDLRNLSTEAKKKHNHVKEAAESGIVKVRNISTNSQPENLLQNIRAACAEVLHPLILGCSSKNPKLVQISLQAVQRMLQFRVVDPTSAPVIVNELWHLTEAECEELRVLQTITPFVSTELLVTDWALAKCIVLAIKLNFSKDPSVINAASAAVRQLFSCVFERVIQEDGLKSGELQIVQNTGKKQQLNQQQHNMAPPTLRPAAADGYLLLKDLTLLIRKENPVWLAGCKRITMTLALELLESVLKNYPSMFFKHAEYADLLKNHICPQLVRMFIGEAEIRLSTIAPSNQTKSPEDSAFRLSVTDAIYNFQQQQQQSAPTSCSKPGFPIMMRSLRIALVLVTHYHSILALQNEVLITFLLQLIPQHPAL
;
A
#
# COMPACT_ATOMS: atom_id res chain seq x y z
N MET A 1 -8.40 -39.59 -2.36
CA MET A 1 -7.60 -39.87 -1.15
C MET A 1 -6.90 -38.59 -0.76
N SER A 2 -7.09 -38.23 0.49
CA SER A 2 -6.93 -36.94 1.15
C SER A 2 -5.49 -36.61 1.48
N SER A 3 -5.03 -35.41 1.10
CA SER A 3 -3.94 -34.69 1.75
C SER A 3 -4.22 -33.19 1.67
N THR A 4 -5.05 -32.71 2.58
CA THR A 4 -5.15 -31.28 2.93
C THR A 4 -3.84 -30.87 3.59
N SER A 5 -2.95 -30.23 2.85
CA SER A 5 -1.82 -29.51 3.43
C SER A 5 -2.35 -28.25 4.10
N SER A 6 -2.64 -28.38 5.39
CA SER A 6 -2.81 -27.29 6.34
C SER A 6 -1.69 -26.27 6.13
N LEU A 7 -2.05 -25.07 5.66
CA LEU A 7 -1.17 -23.91 5.70
C LEU A 7 -0.73 -23.71 7.15
N GLY A 8 0.55 -24.01 7.41
CA GLY A 8 1.20 -23.76 8.67
C GLY A 8 1.33 -22.26 8.91
N LEU A 9 0.29 -21.65 9.47
CA LEU A 9 0.50 -20.57 10.42
C LEU A 9 0.92 -21.25 11.72
N SER A 10 2.23 -21.31 11.95
CA SER A 10 2.76 -21.68 13.24
C SER A 10 2.08 -20.81 14.29
N SER A 11 1.20 -21.42 15.07
CA SER A 11 0.81 -20.95 16.39
C SER A 11 2.10 -20.83 17.18
N LEU A 12 2.72 -19.66 17.14
CA LEU A 12 3.57 -19.23 18.22
C LEU A 12 2.64 -19.26 19.44
N GLN A 13 2.68 -20.37 20.18
CA GLN A 13 2.10 -20.50 21.53
C GLN A 13 2.86 -19.51 22.40
N ASN A 14 2.56 -18.23 22.21
CA ASN A 14 3.04 -17.18 23.06
C ASN A 14 2.33 -17.40 24.39
N ASP A 15 3.09 -17.80 25.41
CA ASP A 15 2.57 -18.00 26.76
C ASP A 15 1.74 -16.78 27.19
N PRO A 16 0.40 -16.92 27.41
CA PRO A 16 -0.46 -15.81 27.80
C PRO A 16 0.04 -15.01 29.01
N LYS A 17 0.74 -15.67 29.95
CA LYS A 17 1.33 -15.01 31.12
C LYS A 17 2.47 -14.06 30.75
N LYS A 18 3.22 -14.39 29.70
CA LYS A 18 4.30 -13.56 29.18
C LYS A 18 3.80 -12.22 28.65
N LEU A 19 2.61 -12.18 28.03
CA LEU A 19 1.97 -10.90 27.65
C LEU A 19 1.67 -10.05 28.89
N VAL A 20 1.14 -10.65 29.95
CA VAL A 20 0.83 -9.94 31.20
C VAL A 20 2.10 -9.34 31.80
N GLU A 21 3.19 -10.11 31.87
CA GLU A 21 4.48 -9.63 32.37
C GLU A 21 4.99 -8.44 31.56
N TYR A 22 4.91 -8.54 30.23
CA TYR A 22 5.29 -7.48 29.32
C TYR A 22 4.46 -6.21 29.51
N LEU A 23 3.13 -6.32 29.50
CA LEU A 23 2.24 -5.18 29.69
C LEU A 23 2.46 -4.52 31.05
N LEU A 24 2.61 -5.30 32.11
CA LEU A 24 2.87 -4.77 33.45
C LEU A 24 4.24 -4.12 33.56
N SER A 25 5.24 -4.60 32.82
CA SER A 25 6.56 -3.95 32.74
C SER A 25 6.48 -2.62 31.99
N ASP A 26 5.88 -2.62 30.80
CA ASP A 26 5.77 -1.45 29.95
C ASP A 26 4.93 -0.35 30.60
N LEU A 27 3.81 -0.68 31.28
CA LEU A 27 2.98 0.29 32.01
C LEU A 27 3.70 0.87 33.25
N ARG A 28 4.51 0.09 33.96
CA ARG A 28 5.34 0.61 35.07
C ARG A 28 6.40 1.59 34.55
N ASN A 29 7.04 1.25 33.44
CA ASN A 29 8.02 2.13 32.78
C ASN A 29 7.35 3.42 32.30
N LEU A 30 6.16 3.30 31.69
CA LEU A 30 5.38 4.45 31.23
C LEU A 30 5.01 5.38 32.39
N SER A 31 4.52 4.83 33.51
CA SER A 31 4.21 5.61 34.72
C SER A 31 5.44 6.32 35.29
N THR A 32 6.57 5.61 35.36
CA THR A 32 7.83 6.16 35.91
C THR A 32 8.36 7.32 35.06
N GLU A 33 8.36 7.16 33.73
CA GLU A 33 8.83 8.20 32.81
C GLU A 33 7.87 9.40 32.78
N ALA A 34 6.56 9.17 32.91
CA ALA A 34 5.55 10.23 32.87
C ALA A 34 5.52 11.14 34.12
N LYS A 35 6.09 10.70 35.25
CA LYS A 35 5.95 11.29 36.59
C LYS A 35 6.28 12.79 36.70
N LYS A 36 7.17 13.33 35.84
CA LYS A 36 7.63 14.72 35.95
C LYS A 36 6.77 15.73 35.19
N LYS A 37 6.21 15.34 34.04
CA LYS A 37 5.59 16.28 33.08
C LYS A 37 4.22 15.84 32.56
N HIS A 38 3.86 14.57 32.75
CA HIS A 38 2.69 13.96 32.14
C HIS A 38 1.86 13.20 33.19
N ASN A 39 1.39 13.92 34.23
CA ASN A 39 0.65 13.30 35.35
C ASN A 39 -0.57 12.50 34.88
N HIS A 40 -1.31 12.98 33.87
CA HIS A 40 -2.44 12.25 33.30
C HIS A 40 -2.03 10.89 32.69
N VAL A 41 -0.86 10.81 32.02
CA VAL A 41 -0.31 9.53 31.49
C VAL A 41 0.08 8.62 32.65
N LYS A 42 0.69 9.17 33.70
CA LYS A 42 1.08 8.42 34.91
C LYS A 42 -0.14 7.78 35.57
N GLU A 43 -1.18 8.56 35.84
CA GLU A 43 -2.42 8.10 36.49
C GLU A 43 -3.13 7.04 35.64
N ALA A 44 -3.21 7.25 34.31
CA ALA A 44 -3.76 6.27 33.40
C ALA A 44 -2.96 4.97 33.39
N ALA A 45 -1.62 5.04 33.44
CA ALA A 45 -0.76 3.86 33.49
C ALA A 45 -0.90 3.10 34.81
N GLU A 46 -1.00 3.79 35.95
CA GLU A 46 -1.28 3.18 37.26
C GLU A 46 -2.63 2.46 37.27
N SER A 47 -3.66 3.07 36.69
CA SER A 47 -4.97 2.44 36.50
C SER A 47 -4.89 1.21 35.59
N GLY A 48 -4.17 1.30 34.46
CA GLY A 48 -3.93 0.18 33.55
C GLY A 48 -3.23 -1.01 34.22
N ILE A 49 -2.25 -0.76 35.10
CA ILE A 49 -1.55 -1.80 35.88
C ILE A 49 -2.55 -2.59 36.74
N VAL A 50 -3.41 -1.88 37.46
CA VAL A 50 -4.44 -2.51 38.31
C VAL A 50 -5.38 -3.36 37.47
N LYS A 51 -5.83 -2.84 36.32
CA LYS A 51 -6.73 -3.55 35.40
C LYS A 51 -6.10 -4.84 34.87
N VAL A 52 -4.87 -4.77 34.33
CA VAL A 52 -4.16 -5.94 33.79
C VAL A 52 -3.92 -7.00 34.87
N ARG A 53 -3.57 -6.59 36.10
CA ARG A 53 -3.44 -7.53 37.24
C ARG A 53 -4.76 -8.20 37.58
N ASN A 54 -5.85 -7.42 37.71
CA ASN A 54 -7.16 -7.96 38.06
C ASN A 54 -7.64 -8.98 37.01
N ILE A 55 -7.44 -8.68 35.72
CA ILE A 55 -7.73 -9.64 34.65
C ILE A 55 -6.86 -10.89 34.82
N SER A 56 -5.55 -10.74 35.04
CA SER A 56 -4.65 -11.88 35.21
C SER A 56 -4.99 -12.77 36.41
N THR A 57 -5.43 -12.19 37.53
CA THR A 57 -5.76 -12.94 38.75
C THR A 57 -7.11 -13.65 38.62
N ASN A 58 -8.08 -13.02 37.94
CA ASN A 58 -9.44 -13.55 37.80
C ASN A 58 -9.63 -14.45 36.57
N SER A 59 -8.62 -14.58 35.71
CA SER A 59 -8.70 -15.40 34.49
C SER A 59 -8.00 -16.74 34.66
N GLN A 60 -8.61 -17.79 34.10
CA GLN A 60 -7.90 -19.04 33.85
C GLN A 60 -6.95 -18.89 32.64
N PRO A 61 -5.86 -19.68 32.55
CA PRO A 61 -4.86 -19.56 31.48
C PRO A 61 -5.43 -19.59 30.07
N GLU A 62 -6.44 -20.42 29.82
CA GLU A 62 -7.11 -20.59 28.53
C GLU A 62 -7.90 -19.35 28.07
N ASN A 63 -8.48 -18.60 29.02
CA ASN A 63 -9.34 -17.44 28.72
C ASN A 63 -8.61 -16.11 28.91
N LEU A 64 -7.35 -16.12 29.37
CA LEU A 64 -6.60 -14.92 29.71
C LEU A 64 -6.45 -13.95 28.53
N LEU A 65 -6.05 -14.45 27.35
CA LEU A 65 -5.90 -13.60 26.16
C LEU A 65 -7.25 -13.02 25.71
N GLN A 66 -8.32 -13.81 25.81
CA GLN A 66 -9.68 -13.36 25.46
C GLN A 66 -10.15 -12.26 26.42
N ASN A 67 -9.91 -12.41 27.72
CA ASN A 67 -10.27 -11.39 28.71
C ASN A 67 -9.45 -10.10 28.57
N ILE A 68 -8.16 -10.21 28.22
CA ILE A 68 -7.34 -9.04 27.88
C ILE A 68 -7.88 -8.36 26.61
N ARG A 69 -8.25 -9.14 25.59
CA ARG A 69 -8.85 -8.61 24.36
C ARG A 69 -10.19 -7.93 24.61
N ALA A 70 -11.04 -8.47 25.49
CA ALA A 70 -12.29 -7.84 25.88
C ALA A 70 -12.06 -6.48 26.58
N ALA A 71 -10.95 -6.33 27.31
CA ALA A 71 -10.53 -5.09 27.94
C ALA A 71 -9.60 -4.22 27.06
N CYS A 72 -9.49 -4.51 25.76
CA CYS A 72 -8.50 -3.91 24.86
C CYS A 72 -8.52 -2.37 24.91
N ALA A 73 -9.69 -1.75 24.83
CA ALA A 73 -9.83 -0.29 24.85
C ALA A 73 -9.27 0.33 26.14
N GLU A 74 -9.54 -0.28 27.30
CA GLU A 74 -9.07 0.18 28.60
C GLU A 74 -7.56 -0.01 28.76
N VAL A 75 -7.02 -1.13 28.27
CA VAL A 75 -5.57 -1.41 28.30
C VAL A 75 -4.80 -0.49 27.33
N LEU A 76 -5.41 -0.15 26.18
CA LEU A 76 -4.83 0.77 25.20
C LEU A 76 -4.83 2.22 25.68
N HIS A 77 -5.82 2.65 26.47
CA HIS A 77 -5.97 4.04 26.90
C HIS A 77 -4.67 4.71 27.41
N PRO A 78 -3.92 4.17 28.39
CA PRO A 78 -2.65 4.76 28.82
C PRO A 78 -1.59 4.82 27.71
N LEU A 79 -1.58 3.83 26.81
CA LEU A 79 -0.62 3.77 25.69
C LEU A 79 -0.94 4.84 24.64
N ILE A 80 -2.22 5.07 24.35
CA ILE A 80 -2.65 6.14 23.46
C ILE A 80 -2.26 7.50 24.05
N LEU A 81 -2.52 7.76 25.34
CA LEU A 81 -2.08 9.01 26.00
C LEU A 81 -0.56 9.19 25.98
N GLY A 82 0.18 8.09 26.19
CA GLY A 82 1.64 8.09 26.07
C GLY A 82 2.10 8.48 24.65
N CYS A 83 1.42 8.02 23.62
CA CYS A 83 1.66 8.44 22.24
C CYS A 83 1.29 9.92 22.01
N SER A 84 0.09 10.33 22.45
CA SER A 84 -0.40 11.71 22.26
C SER A 84 0.45 12.77 22.97
N SER A 85 1.27 12.36 23.96
CA SER A 85 2.26 13.23 24.62
C SER A 85 3.33 13.78 23.67
N LYS A 86 3.56 13.09 22.54
CA LYS A 86 4.64 13.37 21.56
C LYS A 86 6.03 13.43 22.19
N ASN A 87 6.20 12.83 23.36
CA ASN A 87 7.49 12.68 24.01
C ASN A 87 8.17 11.39 23.50
N PRO A 88 9.36 11.46 22.89
CA PRO A 88 10.03 10.31 22.29
C PRO A 88 10.08 9.06 23.19
N LYS A 89 10.41 9.22 24.47
CA LYS A 89 10.51 8.09 25.40
C LYS A 89 9.15 7.47 25.73
N LEU A 90 8.13 8.30 25.98
CA LEU A 90 6.78 7.82 26.25
C LEU A 90 6.18 7.12 25.02
N VAL A 91 6.42 7.68 23.84
CA VAL A 91 6.00 7.09 22.55
C VAL A 91 6.69 5.74 22.32
N GLN A 92 8.01 5.63 22.55
CA GLN A 92 8.75 4.38 22.40
C GLN A 92 8.21 3.24 23.29
N ILE A 93 7.95 3.55 24.57
CA ILE A 93 7.38 2.59 25.53
C ILE A 93 5.95 2.20 25.10
N SER A 94 5.13 3.18 24.73
CA SER A 94 3.74 2.96 24.36
C SER A 94 3.59 2.12 23.09
N LEU A 95 4.34 2.45 22.04
CA LEU A 95 4.34 1.68 20.79
C LEU A 95 4.94 0.29 20.97
N GLN A 96 5.92 0.11 21.86
CA GLN A 96 6.43 -1.22 22.20
C GLN A 96 5.33 -2.11 22.80
N ALA A 97 4.53 -1.56 23.72
CA ALA A 97 3.41 -2.28 24.33
C ALA A 97 2.32 -2.60 23.30
N VAL A 98 1.98 -1.66 22.42
CA VAL A 98 1.04 -1.89 21.30
C VAL A 98 1.54 -3.02 20.39
N GLN A 99 2.82 -3.02 20.03
CA GLN A 99 3.42 -4.09 19.21
C GLN A 99 3.31 -5.47 19.87
N ARG A 100 3.45 -5.56 21.19
CA ARG A 100 3.24 -6.81 21.93
C ARG A 100 1.77 -7.22 21.95
N MET A 101 0.84 -6.27 22.10
CA MET A 101 -0.59 -6.56 21.98
C MET A 101 -0.95 -7.11 20.60
N LEU A 102 -0.32 -6.62 19.53
CA LEU A 102 -0.48 -7.14 18.17
C LEU A 102 0.09 -8.55 18.03
N GLN A 103 1.30 -8.79 18.54
CA GLN A 103 1.95 -10.10 18.49
C GLN A 103 1.11 -11.20 19.15
N PHE A 104 0.40 -10.87 20.23
CA PHE A 104 -0.50 -11.78 20.94
C PHE A 104 -1.95 -11.73 20.43
N ARG A 105 -2.24 -10.95 19.38
CA ARG A 105 -3.57 -10.79 18.75
C ARG A 105 -4.68 -10.39 19.74
N VAL A 106 -4.35 -9.56 20.74
CA VAL A 106 -5.31 -9.04 21.73
C VAL A 106 -5.86 -7.66 21.38
N VAL A 107 -5.40 -7.05 20.27
CA VAL A 107 -6.00 -5.82 19.75
C VAL A 107 -7.31 -6.16 19.03
N ASP A 108 -8.39 -5.50 19.45
CA ASP A 108 -9.70 -5.65 18.82
C ASP A 108 -9.85 -4.75 17.58
N PRO A 109 -10.48 -5.20 16.47
CA PRO A 109 -10.71 -4.39 15.29
C PRO A 109 -11.43 -3.05 15.56
N THR A 110 -12.31 -2.99 16.56
CA THR A 110 -13.00 -1.74 16.94
C THR A 110 -12.04 -0.68 17.50
N SER A 111 -10.93 -1.12 18.11
CA SER A 111 -9.90 -0.23 18.68
C SER A 111 -8.82 0.13 17.65
N ALA A 112 -8.74 -0.59 16.53
CA ALA A 112 -7.71 -0.37 15.53
C ALA A 112 -7.71 1.06 14.94
N PRO A 113 -8.86 1.67 14.59
CA PRO A 113 -8.95 3.06 14.16
C PRO A 113 -8.26 4.08 15.07
N VAL A 114 -8.36 3.89 16.39
CA VAL A 114 -7.78 4.80 17.38
C VAL A 114 -6.25 4.77 17.29
N ILE A 115 -5.68 3.56 17.20
CA ILE A 115 -4.23 3.36 17.05
C ILE A 115 -3.75 3.99 15.72
N VAL A 116 -4.46 3.76 14.61
CA VAL A 116 -4.07 4.30 13.29
C VAL A 116 -4.07 5.82 13.29
N ASN A 117 -5.09 6.45 13.89
CA ASN A 117 -5.15 7.91 13.99
C ASN A 117 -4.01 8.45 14.86
N GLU A 118 -3.66 7.78 15.95
CA GLU A 118 -2.55 8.20 16.79
C GLU A 118 -1.19 8.05 16.06
N LEU A 119 -0.96 6.94 15.36
CA LEU A 119 0.22 6.76 14.49
C LEU A 119 0.32 7.85 13.42
N TRP A 120 -0.83 8.30 12.89
CA TRP A 120 -0.88 9.43 11.97
C TRP A 120 -0.42 10.72 12.64
N HIS A 121 -0.93 11.04 13.84
CA HIS A 121 -0.53 12.23 14.58
C HIS A 121 0.97 12.24 14.95
N LEU A 122 1.54 11.09 15.28
CA LEU A 122 2.98 10.94 15.52
C LEU A 122 3.81 11.21 14.25
N THR A 123 3.34 10.74 13.09
CA THR A 123 3.99 10.99 11.80
C THR A 123 3.94 12.47 11.42
N GLU A 124 2.80 13.16 11.62
CA GLU A 124 2.72 14.62 11.40
C GLU A 124 3.61 15.41 12.38
N ALA A 125 3.89 14.86 13.56
CA ALA A 125 4.78 15.47 14.54
C ALA A 125 6.26 15.12 14.33
N GLU A 126 6.61 14.35 13.29
CA GLU A 126 7.96 13.81 13.05
C GLU A 126 8.53 13.10 14.31
N CYS A 127 7.66 12.42 15.09
CA CYS A 127 8.02 11.82 16.37
C CYS A 127 8.11 10.29 16.24
N GLU A 128 9.29 9.74 16.51
CA GLU A 128 9.53 8.28 16.51
C GLU A 128 9.09 7.59 15.20
N GLU A 129 9.36 8.22 14.05
CA GLU A 129 8.91 7.76 12.72
C GLU A 129 9.26 6.30 12.42
N LEU A 130 10.48 5.86 12.77
CA LEU A 130 10.90 4.47 12.59
C LEU A 130 10.03 3.51 13.42
N ARG A 131 9.67 3.91 14.64
CA ARG A 131 8.84 3.12 15.54
C ARG A 131 7.39 3.07 15.09
N VAL A 132 6.87 4.18 14.57
CA VAL A 132 5.57 4.25 13.90
C VAL A 132 5.53 3.24 12.76
N LEU A 133 6.53 3.26 11.88
CA LEU A 133 6.61 2.35 10.74
C LEU A 133 6.69 0.86 11.18
N GLN A 134 7.55 0.56 12.16
CA GLN A 134 7.66 -0.79 12.74
C GLN A 134 6.35 -1.28 13.37
N THR A 135 5.47 -0.37 13.79
CA THR A 135 4.15 -0.71 14.34
C THR A 135 3.13 -0.94 13.22
N ILE A 136 3.17 -0.16 12.14
CA ILE A 136 2.25 -0.29 10.99
C ILE A 136 2.38 -1.67 10.33
N THR A 137 3.60 -2.17 10.14
CA THR A 137 3.83 -3.44 9.45
C THR A 137 3.06 -4.63 10.08
N PRO A 138 3.27 -4.99 11.37
CA PRO A 138 2.50 -6.07 12.00
C PRO A 138 1.01 -5.75 12.13
N PHE A 139 0.63 -4.47 12.16
CA PHE A 139 -0.78 -4.05 12.18
C PHE A 139 -1.51 -4.49 10.91
N VAL A 140 -0.89 -4.30 9.74
CA VAL A 140 -1.44 -4.71 8.44
C VAL A 140 -1.15 -6.18 8.14
N SER A 141 -0.05 -6.77 8.60
CA SER A 141 0.18 -8.19 8.40
C SER A 141 -0.72 -9.08 9.28
N THR A 142 -1.32 -8.54 10.34
CA THR A 142 -2.34 -9.25 11.11
C THR A 142 -3.65 -9.29 10.33
N GLU A 143 -4.10 -10.50 9.99
CA GLU A 143 -5.26 -10.76 9.13
C GLU A 143 -6.52 -10.03 9.63
N LEU A 144 -7.12 -9.25 8.73
CA LEU A 144 -8.39 -8.51 8.90
C LEU A 144 -8.48 -7.57 10.13
N LEU A 145 -7.36 -7.24 10.79
CA LEU A 145 -7.37 -6.27 11.89
C LEU A 145 -7.68 -4.83 11.42
N VAL A 146 -7.23 -4.50 10.20
CA VAL A 146 -7.52 -3.23 9.51
C VAL A 146 -8.06 -3.48 8.12
N THR A 147 -9.13 -2.77 7.79
CA THR A 147 -9.79 -2.73 6.48
C THR A 147 -10.10 -1.28 6.10
N ASP A 148 -10.53 -1.07 4.86
CA ASP A 148 -11.09 0.19 4.37
C ASP A 148 -10.15 1.39 4.62
N TRP A 149 -10.68 2.48 5.17
CA TRP A 149 -9.94 3.72 5.41
C TRP A 149 -8.78 3.56 6.39
N ALA A 150 -8.87 2.64 7.36
CA ALA A 150 -7.81 2.42 8.34
C ALA A 150 -6.60 1.76 7.68
N LEU A 151 -6.85 0.77 6.82
CA LEU A 151 -5.83 0.16 5.98
C LEU A 151 -5.20 1.18 5.02
N ALA A 152 -6.02 1.98 4.35
CA ALA A 152 -5.55 3.03 3.45
C ALA A 152 -4.59 4.00 4.17
N LYS A 153 -4.97 4.48 5.37
CA LYS A 153 -4.11 5.36 6.17
C LYS A 153 -2.78 4.69 6.54
N CYS A 154 -2.76 3.42 6.93
CA CYS A 154 -1.51 2.70 7.19
C CYS A 154 -0.56 2.70 5.98
N ILE A 155 -1.10 2.46 4.78
CA ILE A 155 -0.32 2.48 3.54
C ILE A 155 0.19 3.90 3.24
N VAL A 156 -0.68 4.91 3.38
CA VAL A 156 -0.30 6.32 3.18
C VAL A 156 0.81 6.74 4.14
N LEU A 157 0.77 6.31 5.41
CA LEU A 157 1.83 6.59 6.37
C LEU A 157 3.17 6.01 5.94
N ALA A 158 3.20 4.75 5.51
CA ALA A 158 4.42 4.14 5.00
C ALA A 158 4.95 4.85 3.74
N ILE A 159 4.07 5.25 2.81
CA ILE A 159 4.47 6.04 1.63
C ILE A 159 4.99 7.42 2.05
N LYS A 160 4.36 8.09 3.01
CA LYS A 160 4.80 9.40 3.50
C LYS A 160 6.21 9.33 4.12
N LEU A 161 6.48 8.29 4.90
CA LEU A 161 7.78 8.06 5.55
C LEU A 161 8.91 7.70 4.56
N ASN A 162 8.61 7.33 3.31
CA ASN A 162 9.63 7.23 2.24
C ASN A 162 10.29 8.58 1.91
N PHE A 163 9.72 9.69 2.39
CA PHE A 163 10.25 11.04 2.21
C PHE A 163 10.63 11.69 3.54
N SER A 164 10.91 10.89 4.58
CA SER A 164 11.49 11.37 5.85
C SER A 164 12.87 12.00 5.61
N LYS A 165 13.38 12.70 6.63
CA LYS A 165 14.74 13.27 6.64
C LYS A 165 15.80 12.24 7.07
N ASP A 166 15.39 11.17 7.77
CA ASP A 166 16.30 10.12 8.24
C ASP A 166 16.42 9.00 7.19
N PRO A 167 17.62 8.74 6.62
CA PRO A 167 17.84 7.66 5.67
C PRO A 167 17.42 6.28 6.18
N SER A 168 17.53 6.03 7.48
CA SER A 168 17.12 4.76 8.10
C SER A 168 15.61 4.56 7.99
N VAL A 169 14.85 5.64 8.23
CA VAL A 169 13.39 5.65 8.07
C VAL A 169 13.01 5.48 6.60
N ILE A 170 13.68 6.18 5.67
CA ILE A 170 13.42 6.07 4.23
C ILE A 170 13.60 4.62 3.75
N ASN A 171 14.71 3.98 4.12
CA ASN A 171 15.02 2.61 3.73
C ASN A 171 14.01 1.61 4.31
N ALA A 172 13.70 1.75 5.60
CA ALA A 172 12.68 0.92 6.24
C ALA A 172 11.31 1.13 5.58
N ALA A 173 10.94 2.37 5.26
CA ALA A 173 9.66 2.71 4.64
C ALA A 173 9.55 2.15 3.22
N SER A 174 10.65 2.16 2.44
CA SER A 174 10.71 1.54 1.12
C SER A 174 10.41 0.04 1.16
N ALA A 175 10.97 -0.67 2.16
CA ALA A 175 10.71 -2.08 2.37
C ALA A 175 9.28 -2.32 2.87
N ALA A 176 8.82 -1.51 3.83
CA ALA A 176 7.48 -1.62 4.40
C ALA A 176 6.39 -1.42 3.34
N VAL A 177 6.48 -0.41 2.46
CA VAL A 177 5.47 -0.20 1.40
C VAL A 177 5.30 -1.44 0.52
N ARG A 178 6.40 -2.09 0.11
CA ARG A 178 6.33 -3.34 -0.67
C ARG A 178 5.63 -4.45 0.11
N GLN A 179 6.01 -4.63 1.37
CA GLN A 179 5.39 -5.63 2.24
C GLN A 179 3.90 -5.37 2.46
N LEU A 180 3.49 -4.11 2.69
CA LEU A 180 2.09 -3.74 2.90
C LEU A 180 1.26 -4.04 1.65
N PHE A 181 1.75 -3.68 0.45
CA PHE A 181 1.07 -4.03 -0.80
C PHE A 181 0.93 -5.55 -0.94
N SER A 182 2.01 -6.31 -0.72
CA SER A 182 1.97 -7.77 -0.75
C SER A 182 0.94 -8.34 0.24
N CYS A 183 0.91 -7.86 1.49
CA CYS A 183 -0.07 -8.30 2.48
C CYS A 183 -1.51 -8.05 2.02
N VAL A 184 -1.81 -6.90 1.39
CA VAL A 184 -3.17 -6.63 0.90
C VAL A 184 -3.59 -7.64 -0.16
N PHE A 185 -2.74 -7.91 -1.16
CA PHE A 185 -3.08 -8.86 -2.22
C PHE A 185 -3.04 -10.32 -1.77
N GLU A 186 -2.19 -10.67 -0.80
CA GLU A 186 -2.24 -11.99 -0.13
C GLU A 186 -3.57 -12.23 0.57
N ARG A 187 -4.14 -11.21 1.24
CA ARG A 187 -5.48 -11.31 1.84
C ARG A 187 -6.56 -11.60 0.78
N VAL A 188 -6.46 -11.01 -0.42
CA VAL A 188 -7.38 -11.31 -1.54
C VAL A 188 -7.28 -12.77 -1.96
N ILE A 189 -6.05 -13.29 -2.11
CA ILE A 189 -5.83 -14.70 -2.48
C ILE A 189 -6.36 -15.65 -1.40
N GLN A 190 -6.16 -15.33 -0.13
CA GLN A 190 -6.69 -16.10 0.99
C GLN A 190 -8.23 -16.09 0.97
N GLU A 191 -8.84 -14.92 0.81
CA GLU A 191 -10.29 -14.76 0.67
C GLU A 191 -10.82 -15.59 -0.51
N ASP A 192 -10.14 -15.59 -1.66
CA ASP A 192 -10.43 -16.39 -2.86
C ASP A 192 -10.26 -17.91 -2.71
N GLY A 193 -9.56 -18.36 -1.66
CA GLY A 193 -9.45 -19.76 -1.30
C GLY A 193 -10.61 -20.27 -0.44
N LEU A 194 -11.35 -19.37 0.20
CA LEU A 194 -12.51 -19.71 1.03
C LEU A 194 -13.69 -20.11 0.13
N LYS A 195 -14.39 -21.19 0.50
CA LYS A 195 -15.55 -21.68 -0.27
C LYS A 195 -16.61 -20.58 -0.33
N SER A 196 -17.19 -20.37 -1.50
CA SER A 196 -18.10 -19.25 -1.87
C SER A 196 -19.39 -19.12 -1.04
N GLY A 197 -19.54 -19.81 0.10
CA GLY A 197 -20.70 -19.76 0.99
C GLY A 197 -20.43 -19.28 2.42
N GLU A 198 -19.18 -18.98 2.82
CA GLU A 198 -18.84 -18.64 4.21
C GLU A 198 -18.65 -17.14 4.50
N LEU A 199 -18.65 -16.27 3.48
CA LEU A 199 -18.43 -14.83 3.66
C LEU A 199 -19.49 -14.00 2.94
N GLN A 200 -20.10 -13.06 3.66
CA GLN A 200 -21.04 -12.11 3.08
C GLN A 200 -20.29 -11.21 2.08
N ILE A 201 -20.74 -11.22 0.82
CA ILE A 201 -20.51 -10.11 -0.13
C ILE A 201 -20.91 -8.83 0.59
N VAL A 202 -20.13 -7.75 0.44
CA VAL A 202 -20.34 -6.48 1.16
C VAL A 202 -21.81 -6.06 1.09
N GLN A 203 -22.59 -6.43 2.11
CA GLN A 203 -23.95 -5.96 2.25
C GLN A 203 -23.79 -4.56 2.80
N ASN A 204 -24.00 -3.59 1.90
CA ASN A 204 -23.98 -2.18 2.19
C ASN A 204 -25.08 -1.87 3.22
N THR A 205 -24.79 -2.03 4.51
CA THR A 205 -25.68 -1.71 5.62
C THR A 205 -25.83 -0.18 5.66
N GLY A 206 -26.80 0.34 4.92
CA GLY A 206 -27.53 1.53 5.33
C GLY A 206 -27.08 2.90 4.84
N LYS A 207 -26.48 3.07 3.65
CA LYS A 207 -26.43 4.40 3.00
C LYS A 207 -26.77 4.35 1.50
N LYS A 208 -28.02 4.01 1.19
CA LYS A 208 -28.69 4.47 -0.05
C LYS A 208 -28.99 5.96 0.10
N GLN A 209 -28.01 6.84 -0.04
CA GLN A 209 -28.28 8.27 -0.23
C GLN A 209 -27.06 8.97 -0.85
N GLN A 210 -27.14 9.11 -2.17
CA GLN A 210 -26.72 10.24 -3.03
C GLN A 210 -26.14 9.74 -4.35
N LEU A 211 -27.07 9.57 -5.28
CA LEU A 211 -26.88 9.21 -6.67
C LEU A 211 -26.06 10.31 -7.37
N ASN A 212 -25.09 9.89 -8.18
CA ASN A 212 -24.44 10.59 -9.31
C ASN A 212 -23.08 11.31 -9.15
N GLN A 213 -22.43 11.37 -7.98
CA GLN A 213 -21.01 11.81 -7.91
C GLN A 213 -20.08 10.97 -7.02
N GLN A 214 -20.60 10.06 -6.19
CA GLN A 214 -19.80 9.27 -5.24
C GLN A 214 -19.41 7.86 -5.74
N GLN A 215 -19.80 7.47 -6.95
CA GLN A 215 -19.49 6.14 -7.50
C GLN A 215 -17.99 5.90 -7.69
N HIS A 216 -17.18 6.95 -7.85
CA HIS A 216 -15.72 6.80 -7.98
C HIS A 216 -15.00 6.50 -6.66
N ASN A 217 -15.66 6.64 -5.50
CA ASN A 217 -15.04 6.48 -4.19
C ASN A 217 -15.31 5.12 -3.52
N MET A 218 -16.15 4.28 -4.15
CA MET A 218 -16.60 3.02 -3.56
C MET A 218 -16.08 1.85 -4.38
N ALA A 219 -15.66 0.78 -3.69
CA ALA A 219 -15.37 -0.48 -4.35
C ALA A 219 -16.64 -1.03 -5.01
N PRO A 220 -16.51 -1.77 -6.13
CA PRO A 220 -17.62 -2.51 -6.71
C PRO A 220 -18.30 -3.40 -5.65
N PRO A 221 -19.64 -3.35 -5.51
CA PRO A 221 -20.35 -4.06 -4.44
C PRO A 221 -20.32 -5.59 -4.59
N THR A 222 -19.89 -6.08 -5.76
CA THR A 222 -19.68 -7.49 -6.10
C THR A 222 -18.43 -8.08 -5.46
N LEU A 223 -17.48 -7.23 -5.03
CA LEU A 223 -16.25 -7.67 -4.38
C LEU A 223 -16.48 -7.95 -2.90
N ARG A 224 -15.76 -8.95 -2.40
CA ARG A 224 -15.65 -9.25 -0.97
C ARG A 224 -14.67 -8.28 -0.29
N PRO A 225 -14.68 -8.15 1.05
CA PRO A 225 -13.93 -7.11 1.75
C PRO A 225 -12.44 -7.02 1.38
N ALA A 226 -11.70 -8.14 1.37
CA ALA A 226 -10.28 -8.08 1.02
C ALA A 226 -10.08 -7.73 -0.47
N ALA A 227 -10.87 -8.33 -1.36
CA ALA A 227 -10.85 -8.02 -2.78
C ALA A 227 -11.20 -6.55 -3.06
N ALA A 228 -12.09 -5.94 -2.28
CA ALA A 228 -12.47 -4.54 -2.36
C ALA A 228 -11.31 -3.61 -1.97
N ASP A 229 -10.63 -3.89 -0.84
CA ASP A 229 -9.43 -3.16 -0.41
C ASP A 229 -8.32 -3.22 -1.47
N GLY A 230 -8.05 -4.42 -2.01
CA GLY A 230 -7.05 -4.62 -3.06
C GLY A 230 -7.40 -3.88 -4.36
N TYR A 231 -8.68 -3.81 -4.72
CA TYR A 231 -9.14 -3.15 -5.93
C TYR A 231 -8.95 -1.64 -5.81
N LEU A 232 -9.34 -1.05 -4.68
CA LEU A 232 -9.16 0.37 -4.41
C LEU A 232 -7.68 0.75 -4.37
N LEU A 233 -6.84 -0.08 -3.74
CA LEU A 233 -5.39 0.11 -3.72
C LEU A 233 -4.79 0.11 -5.13
N LEU A 234 -5.12 -0.89 -5.95
CA LEU A 234 -4.58 -0.99 -7.31
C LEU A 234 -5.09 0.15 -8.20
N LYS A 235 -6.37 0.52 -8.07
CA LYS A 235 -6.97 1.65 -8.79
C LYS A 235 -6.23 2.94 -8.48
N ASP A 236 -6.00 3.24 -7.21
CA ASP A 236 -5.27 4.43 -6.80
C ASP A 236 -3.79 4.39 -7.19
N LEU A 237 -3.16 3.23 -7.21
CA LEU A 237 -1.82 3.08 -7.77
C LEU A 237 -1.78 3.52 -9.24
N THR A 238 -2.81 3.18 -10.04
CA THR A 238 -2.89 3.67 -11.43
C THR A 238 -3.07 5.19 -11.53
N LEU A 239 -3.80 5.81 -10.59
CA LEU A 239 -3.96 7.27 -10.51
C LEU A 239 -2.61 7.93 -10.18
N LEU A 240 -1.88 7.36 -9.22
CA LEU A 240 -0.56 7.85 -8.84
C LEU A 240 0.46 7.76 -9.98
N ILE A 241 0.44 6.68 -10.78
CA ILE A 241 1.27 6.55 -11.99
C ILE A 241 0.87 7.59 -13.05
N ARG A 242 -0.42 7.96 -13.11
CA ARG A 242 -0.92 9.06 -13.94
C ARG A 242 -0.61 10.46 -13.41
N LYS A 243 0.03 10.55 -12.23
CA LYS A 243 0.24 11.81 -11.50
C LYS A 243 -1.08 12.53 -11.16
N GLU A 244 -2.16 11.76 -11.00
CA GLU A 244 -3.46 12.21 -10.52
C GLU A 244 -3.57 11.99 -9.00
N ASN A 245 -4.54 12.66 -8.38
CA ASN A 245 -4.79 12.49 -6.95
C ASN A 245 -5.49 11.15 -6.67
N PRO A 246 -4.97 10.33 -5.74
CA PRO A 246 -5.65 9.12 -5.32
C PRO A 246 -6.92 9.45 -4.52
N VAL A 247 -7.89 8.55 -4.55
CA VAL A 247 -9.20 8.73 -3.90
C VAL A 247 -9.25 8.00 -2.55
N TRP A 248 -8.84 6.74 -2.52
CA TRP A 248 -8.83 5.88 -1.34
C TRP A 248 -7.59 6.08 -0.46
N LEU A 249 -6.40 6.24 -1.07
CA LEU A 249 -5.14 6.63 -0.41
C LEU A 249 -5.13 8.13 -0.09
N ALA A 250 -6.20 8.61 0.55
CA ALA A 250 -6.37 10.01 0.90
C ALA A 250 -5.21 10.53 1.75
N GLY A 251 -4.62 11.66 1.33
CA GLY A 251 -3.45 12.25 1.97
C GLY A 251 -2.10 11.81 1.38
N CYS A 252 -2.08 10.84 0.46
CA CYS A 252 -0.88 10.53 -0.32
C CYS A 252 -0.61 11.65 -1.33
N LYS A 253 0.45 12.44 -1.08
CA LYS A 253 0.83 13.58 -1.92
C LYS A 253 1.95 13.25 -2.92
N ARG A 254 2.82 12.30 -2.58
CA ARG A 254 4.04 12.01 -3.33
C ARG A 254 4.33 10.51 -3.29
N ILE A 255 4.66 9.96 -4.45
CA ILE A 255 5.29 8.64 -4.62
C ILE A 255 6.28 8.77 -5.79
N THR A 256 7.42 8.09 -5.71
CA THR A 256 8.35 8.08 -6.85
C THR A 256 7.79 7.19 -7.96
N MET A 257 7.95 7.60 -9.22
CA MET A 257 7.46 6.80 -10.35
C MET A 257 8.08 5.41 -10.38
N THR A 258 9.38 5.33 -10.04
CA THR A 258 10.10 4.07 -9.88
C THR A 258 9.41 3.14 -8.89
N LEU A 259 9.07 3.62 -7.69
CA LEU A 259 8.38 2.81 -6.68
C LEU A 259 6.98 2.40 -7.15
N ALA A 260 6.20 3.33 -7.69
CA ALA A 260 4.84 3.05 -8.15
C ALA A 260 4.80 1.95 -9.23
N LEU A 261 5.68 2.04 -10.23
CA LEU A 261 5.82 1.01 -11.25
C LEU A 261 6.34 -0.31 -10.68
N GLU A 262 7.18 -0.29 -9.63
CA GLU A 262 7.66 -1.52 -8.99
C GLU A 262 6.53 -2.28 -8.33
N LEU A 263 5.68 -1.55 -7.61
CA LEU A 263 4.52 -2.11 -6.94
C LEU A 263 3.57 -2.68 -7.99
N LEU A 264 3.34 -1.97 -9.10
CA LEU A 264 2.52 -2.47 -10.20
C LEU A 264 3.10 -3.74 -10.83
N GLU A 265 4.40 -3.75 -11.15
CA GLU A 265 5.11 -4.93 -11.67
C GLU A 265 4.98 -6.13 -10.71
N SER A 266 5.23 -5.90 -9.42
CA SER A 266 5.14 -6.92 -8.38
C SER A 266 3.73 -7.52 -8.29
N VAL A 267 2.69 -6.67 -8.32
CA VAL A 267 1.29 -7.12 -8.22
C VAL A 267 0.90 -7.97 -9.42
N LEU A 268 1.21 -7.49 -10.63
CA LEU A 268 0.90 -8.20 -11.87
C LEU A 268 1.66 -9.53 -11.99
N LYS A 269 2.88 -9.60 -11.47
CA LYS A 269 3.69 -10.82 -11.54
C LYS A 269 3.30 -11.85 -10.49
N ASN A 270 3.05 -11.43 -9.26
CA ASN A 270 2.93 -12.34 -8.11
C ASN A 270 1.49 -12.77 -7.81
N TYR A 271 0.48 -12.02 -8.28
CA TYR A 271 -0.93 -12.31 -7.99
C TYR A 271 -1.82 -12.39 -9.23
N PRO A 272 -1.45 -13.16 -10.27
CA PRO A 272 -2.18 -13.19 -11.54
C PRO A 272 -3.61 -13.69 -11.41
N SER A 273 -3.87 -14.66 -10.52
CA SER A 273 -5.18 -15.29 -10.34
C SER A 273 -6.31 -14.31 -10.03
N MET A 274 -6.03 -13.19 -9.33
CA MET A 274 -7.05 -12.19 -8.99
C MET A 274 -7.68 -11.58 -10.25
N PHE A 275 -6.86 -11.31 -11.27
CA PHE A 275 -7.32 -10.72 -12.53
C PHE A 275 -8.14 -11.68 -13.39
N PHE A 276 -8.02 -12.99 -13.18
CA PHE A 276 -8.85 -14.00 -13.86
C PHE A 276 -10.12 -14.34 -13.09
N LYS A 277 -10.10 -14.22 -11.76
CA LYS A 277 -11.25 -14.54 -10.90
C LYS A 277 -12.24 -13.38 -10.78
N HIS A 278 -11.75 -12.14 -10.78
CA HIS A 278 -12.57 -10.94 -10.57
C HIS A 278 -12.62 -10.11 -11.85
N ALA A 279 -13.81 -9.92 -12.41
CA ALA A 279 -14.02 -9.14 -13.63
C ALA A 279 -13.58 -7.68 -13.45
N GLU A 280 -13.74 -7.15 -12.25
CA GLU A 280 -13.38 -5.79 -11.85
C GLU A 280 -11.87 -5.54 -11.98
N TYR A 281 -11.05 -6.50 -11.60
CA TYR A 281 -9.59 -6.43 -11.76
C TYR A 281 -9.20 -6.56 -13.23
N ALA A 282 -9.86 -7.44 -14.00
CA ALA A 282 -9.65 -7.55 -15.44
C ALA A 282 -9.98 -6.23 -16.17
N ASP A 283 -11.04 -5.55 -15.77
CA ASP A 283 -11.42 -4.25 -16.34
C ASP A 283 -10.42 -3.15 -15.97
N LEU A 284 -9.91 -3.17 -14.74
CA LEU A 284 -8.85 -2.23 -14.33
C LEU A 284 -7.58 -2.42 -15.17
N LEU A 285 -7.24 -3.68 -15.48
CA LEU A 285 -6.14 -4.03 -16.36
C LEU A 285 -6.34 -3.48 -17.77
N LYS A 286 -7.49 -3.79 -18.38
CA LYS A 286 -7.85 -3.42 -19.77
C LYS A 286 -7.97 -1.91 -19.98
N ASN A 287 -8.66 -1.21 -19.07
CA ASN A 287 -9.13 0.15 -19.30
C ASN A 287 -8.25 1.22 -18.64
N HIS A 288 -7.41 0.85 -17.66
CA HIS A 288 -6.58 1.80 -16.94
C HIS A 288 -5.10 1.47 -17.01
N ILE A 289 -4.69 0.23 -16.72
CA ILE A 289 -3.26 -0.14 -16.67
C ILE A 289 -2.65 -0.19 -18.08
N CYS A 290 -3.25 -0.94 -19.01
CA CYS A 290 -2.72 -1.06 -20.37
C CYS A 290 -2.65 0.30 -21.11
N PRO A 291 -3.73 1.13 -21.13
CA PRO A 291 -3.66 2.43 -21.78
C PRO A 291 -2.63 3.36 -21.13
N GLN A 292 -2.44 3.26 -19.81
CA GLN A 292 -1.44 4.08 -19.13
C GLN A 292 -0.02 3.71 -19.54
N LEU A 293 0.31 2.42 -19.65
CA LEU A 293 1.62 1.99 -20.13
C LEU A 293 1.89 2.48 -21.56
N VAL A 294 0.90 2.35 -22.45
CA VAL A 294 1.01 2.88 -23.83
C VAL A 294 1.26 4.39 -23.82
N ARG A 295 0.58 5.17 -22.98
CA ARG A 295 0.82 6.62 -22.86
C ARG A 295 2.23 6.93 -22.34
N MET A 296 2.73 6.18 -21.35
CA MET A 296 4.08 6.37 -20.82
C MET A 296 5.14 6.14 -21.90
N PHE A 297 4.94 5.11 -22.71
CA PHE A 297 5.76 4.78 -23.85
C PHE A 297 5.73 5.85 -24.96
N ILE A 298 4.55 6.37 -25.31
CA ILE A 298 4.40 7.45 -26.31
C ILE A 298 5.08 8.74 -25.82
N GLY A 299 4.82 9.15 -24.57
CA GLY A 299 5.41 10.38 -24.03
C GLY A 299 6.93 10.33 -23.99
N GLU A 300 7.53 9.15 -23.78
CA GLU A 300 8.99 8.99 -23.83
C GLU A 300 9.55 9.08 -25.26
N ALA A 301 8.81 8.61 -26.27
CA ALA A 301 9.20 8.80 -27.68
C ALA A 301 9.21 10.29 -28.07
N GLU A 302 8.19 11.05 -27.67
CA GLU A 302 8.10 12.50 -27.90
C GLU A 302 9.21 13.29 -27.20
N ILE A 303 9.58 12.93 -25.96
CA ILE A 303 10.69 13.56 -25.22
C ILE A 303 12.04 13.29 -25.91
N ARG A 304 12.24 12.11 -26.49
CA ARG A 304 13.46 11.81 -27.24
C ARG A 304 13.53 12.57 -28.56
N LEU A 305 12.42 12.72 -29.27
CA LEU A 305 12.32 13.51 -30.49
C LEU A 305 12.64 15.00 -30.25
N SER A 306 12.09 15.57 -29.17
CA SER A 306 12.28 16.99 -28.83
C SER A 306 13.66 17.34 -28.27
N THR A 307 14.38 16.38 -27.69
CA THR A 307 15.76 16.62 -27.17
C THR A 307 16.85 16.52 -28.24
N ILE A 308 16.52 16.10 -29.46
CA ILE A 308 17.46 15.97 -30.59
C ILE A 308 17.32 17.14 -31.59
N ALA A 309 16.26 17.96 -31.49
CA ALA A 309 16.12 19.16 -32.30
C ALA A 309 17.00 20.31 -31.74
N PRO A 310 18.04 20.79 -32.47
CA PRO A 310 18.76 21.98 -32.04
C PRO A 310 17.86 23.21 -32.19
N SER A 311 17.86 24.05 -31.16
CA SER A 311 17.19 25.35 -31.17
C SER A 311 17.77 26.25 -32.26
N ASN A 312 17.05 26.43 -33.37
CA ASN A 312 17.16 27.61 -34.24
C ASN A 312 15.82 27.89 -34.95
N GLN A 313 15.07 28.80 -34.33
CA GLN A 313 14.19 29.86 -34.86
C GLN A 313 13.18 29.63 -36.02
N THR A 314 11.93 30.00 -35.67
CA THR A 314 10.93 30.83 -36.40
C THR A 314 10.06 30.21 -37.50
N LYS A 315 8.74 30.08 -37.25
CA LYS A 315 7.66 30.98 -37.76
C LYS A 315 6.22 30.56 -37.36
N SER A 316 5.46 31.59 -36.96
CA SER A 316 4.01 31.89 -36.95
C SER A 316 2.92 30.88 -36.52
N PRO A 317 1.86 31.37 -35.84
CA PRO A 317 0.73 30.57 -35.36
C PRO A 317 -0.43 30.56 -36.36
N GLU A 318 -1.03 29.40 -36.64
CA GLU A 318 -2.47 29.25 -36.93
C GLU A 318 -2.85 27.77 -37.00
N ASP A 319 -4.05 27.48 -36.47
CA ASP A 319 -4.81 26.23 -36.46
C ASP A 319 -4.38 25.04 -35.60
N SER A 320 -4.86 25.10 -34.36
CA SER A 320 -5.12 23.96 -33.48
C SER A 320 -6.24 23.06 -34.03
N ALA A 321 -5.91 21.83 -34.43
CA ALA A 321 -6.86 20.71 -34.45
C ALA A 321 -6.15 19.36 -34.31
N PHE A 322 -5.85 19.02 -33.06
CA PHE A 322 -5.92 17.69 -32.44
C PHE A 322 -6.22 16.46 -33.34
N ARG A 323 -5.27 16.01 -34.15
CA ARG A 323 -5.08 14.59 -34.55
C ARG A 323 -3.64 14.37 -35.00
N LEU A 324 -2.71 14.20 -34.06
CA LEU A 324 -1.44 13.56 -34.38
C LEU A 324 -1.72 12.06 -34.43
N SER A 325 -1.95 11.54 -35.63
CA SER A 325 -1.91 10.11 -35.89
C SER A 325 -0.53 9.62 -35.45
N VAL A 326 -0.51 8.62 -34.57
CA VAL A 326 0.71 7.92 -34.11
C VAL A 326 1.58 7.54 -35.31
N THR A 327 0.96 7.22 -36.44
CA THR A 327 1.60 6.88 -37.71
C THR A 327 2.39 8.03 -38.33
N ASP A 328 1.93 9.28 -38.24
CA ASP A 328 2.57 10.45 -38.87
C ASP A 328 3.78 10.96 -38.09
N ALA A 329 3.72 10.87 -36.75
CA ALA A 329 4.86 11.14 -35.88
C ALA A 329 5.98 10.09 -36.08
N ILE A 330 5.61 8.83 -36.34
CA ILE A 330 6.54 7.72 -36.61
C ILE A 330 7.15 7.82 -38.01
N TYR A 331 6.37 8.20 -39.03
CA TYR A 331 6.86 8.32 -40.41
C TYR A 331 7.92 9.42 -40.56
N ASN A 332 7.75 10.55 -39.88
CA ASN A 332 8.73 11.65 -39.90
C ASN A 332 10.04 11.31 -39.16
N PHE A 333 10.04 10.34 -38.22
CA PHE A 333 11.26 9.91 -37.51
C PHE A 333 12.13 8.95 -38.31
N GLN A 334 11.54 8.14 -39.20
CA GLN A 334 12.29 7.19 -40.03
C GLN A 334 13.24 7.85 -41.06
N GLN A 335 13.01 9.11 -41.43
CA GLN A 335 13.84 9.80 -42.44
C GLN A 335 15.09 10.53 -41.91
N GLN A 336 15.30 10.70 -40.59
CA GLN A 336 16.41 11.53 -40.07
C GLN A 336 17.56 10.78 -39.38
N GLN A 337 17.54 9.45 -39.29
CA GLN A 337 18.58 8.69 -38.54
C GLN A 337 19.84 8.28 -39.33
N GLN A 338 20.08 8.77 -40.55
CA GLN A 338 21.25 8.34 -41.31
C GLN A 338 22.61 8.90 -40.85
N GLN A 339 22.68 9.82 -39.88
CA GLN A 339 23.96 10.35 -39.37
C GLN A 339 23.92 10.71 -37.88
N SER A 340 24.42 9.83 -36.99
CA SER A 340 25.35 10.14 -35.87
C SER A 340 25.48 9.01 -34.83
N ALA A 341 26.69 8.86 -34.27
CA ALA A 341 27.21 7.75 -33.45
C ALA A 341 26.75 7.78 -31.96
N PRO A 342 26.94 6.70 -31.17
CA PRO A 342 26.28 6.53 -29.88
C PRO A 342 27.06 7.19 -28.73
N THR A 343 26.41 8.05 -27.97
CA THR A 343 26.89 8.51 -26.65
C THR A 343 25.99 7.97 -25.55
N SER A 344 26.62 7.34 -24.55
CA SER A 344 26.00 6.78 -23.36
C SER A 344 25.45 7.89 -22.47
N CYS A 345 24.13 7.99 -22.37
CA CYS A 345 23.45 8.94 -21.48
C CYS A 345 22.55 8.18 -20.51
N SER A 346 23.00 8.02 -19.26
CA SER A 346 22.19 7.54 -18.14
C SER A 346 21.15 8.61 -17.75
N LYS A 347 20.13 8.79 -18.59
CA LYS A 347 19.02 9.70 -18.31
C LYS A 347 18.13 9.12 -17.19
N PRO A 348 17.60 9.95 -16.27
CA PRO A 348 16.70 9.51 -15.18
C PRO A 348 15.42 8.77 -15.64
N GLY A 349 15.09 8.78 -16.94
CA GLY A 349 14.02 7.97 -17.52
C GLY A 349 14.37 6.50 -17.77
N PHE A 350 15.65 6.11 -17.80
CA PHE A 350 16.03 4.73 -18.15
C PHE A 350 15.47 3.65 -17.20
N PRO A 351 15.53 3.82 -15.86
CA PRO A 351 14.94 2.84 -14.94
C PRO A 351 13.41 2.73 -15.08
N ILE A 352 12.74 3.85 -15.40
CA ILE A 352 11.29 3.93 -15.60
C ILE A 352 10.90 3.19 -16.88
N MET A 353 11.60 3.46 -17.98
CA MET A 353 11.45 2.76 -19.27
C MET A 353 11.63 1.25 -19.10
N MET A 354 12.77 0.81 -18.55
CA MET A 354 13.07 -0.62 -18.37
C MET A 354 12.01 -1.34 -17.54
N ARG A 355 11.48 -0.66 -16.51
CA ARG A 355 10.41 -1.20 -15.68
C ARG A 355 9.07 -1.27 -16.42
N SER A 356 8.74 -0.23 -17.18
CA SER A 356 7.55 -0.22 -18.03
C SER A 356 7.59 -1.35 -19.06
N LEU A 357 8.75 -1.62 -19.66
CA LEU A 357 8.98 -2.74 -20.58
C LEU A 357 8.80 -4.10 -19.89
N ARG A 358 9.30 -4.28 -18.67
CA ARG A 358 9.08 -5.50 -17.88
C ARG A 358 7.60 -5.72 -17.58
N ILE A 359 6.87 -4.65 -17.23
CA ILE A 359 5.42 -4.72 -17.04
C ILE A 359 4.73 -5.13 -18.35
N ALA A 360 5.08 -4.52 -19.48
CA ALA A 360 4.52 -4.89 -20.79
C ALA A 360 4.78 -6.36 -21.12
N LEU A 361 5.98 -6.88 -20.83
CA LEU A 361 6.30 -8.28 -21.00
C LEU A 361 5.42 -9.18 -20.13
N VAL A 362 5.22 -8.84 -18.84
CA VAL A 362 4.32 -9.57 -17.94
C VAL A 362 2.89 -9.60 -18.48
N LEU A 363 2.39 -8.48 -19.01
CA LEU A 363 1.04 -8.40 -19.60
C LEU A 363 0.91 -9.31 -20.83
N VAL A 364 1.89 -9.29 -21.72
CA VAL A 364 1.89 -10.09 -22.95
C VAL A 364 1.97 -11.58 -22.62
N THR A 365 2.81 -11.99 -21.67
CA THR A 365 3.01 -13.41 -21.36
C THR A 365 1.89 -13.99 -20.50
N HIS A 366 1.51 -13.31 -19.41
CA HIS A 366 0.59 -13.88 -18.42
C HIS A 366 -0.88 -13.57 -18.68
N TYR A 367 -1.20 -12.47 -19.39
CA TYR A 367 -2.58 -11.95 -19.46
C TYR A 367 -3.19 -11.97 -20.87
N HIS A 368 -2.58 -12.67 -21.83
CA HIS A 368 -3.01 -12.70 -23.24
C HIS A 368 -4.45 -13.12 -23.49
N SER A 369 -5.00 -14.03 -22.68
CA SER A 369 -6.39 -14.47 -22.82
C SER A 369 -7.41 -13.39 -22.43
N ILE A 370 -7.03 -12.47 -21.55
CA ILE A 370 -7.88 -11.35 -21.12
C ILE A 370 -7.61 -10.10 -21.97
N LEU A 371 -6.39 -9.92 -22.48
CA LEU A 371 -5.89 -8.70 -23.11
C LEU A 371 -5.63 -8.81 -24.62
N ALA A 372 -6.36 -9.66 -25.35
CA ALA A 372 -6.06 -9.93 -26.77
C ALA A 372 -5.83 -8.64 -27.60
N LEU A 373 -6.73 -7.66 -27.53
CA LEU A 373 -6.62 -6.40 -28.27
C LEU A 373 -5.48 -5.51 -27.75
N GLN A 374 -5.34 -5.38 -26.43
CA GLN A 374 -4.30 -4.54 -25.82
C GLN A 374 -2.89 -5.09 -26.08
N ASN A 375 -2.76 -6.42 -26.13
CA ASN A 375 -1.50 -7.09 -26.41
C ASN A 375 -1.03 -6.86 -27.85
N GLU A 376 -1.92 -6.79 -28.83
CA GLU A 376 -1.54 -6.41 -30.21
C GLU A 376 -0.88 -5.03 -30.24
N VAL A 377 -1.46 -4.05 -29.52
CA VAL A 377 -0.90 -2.69 -29.41
C VAL A 377 0.44 -2.69 -28.68
N LEU A 378 0.53 -3.40 -27.55
CA LEU A 378 1.76 -3.51 -26.77
C LEU A 378 2.87 -4.21 -27.55
N ILE A 379 2.58 -5.31 -28.25
CA ILE A 379 3.56 -6.05 -29.07
C ILE A 379 4.02 -5.18 -30.25
N THR A 380 3.09 -4.54 -30.96
CA THR A 380 3.44 -3.63 -32.07
C THR A 380 4.40 -2.55 -31.60
N PHE A 381 4.13 -1.96 -30.44
CA PHE A 381 5.00 -0.96 -29.85
C PHE A 381 6.37 -1.53 -29.41
N LEU A 382 6.39 -2.70 -28.75
CA LEU A 382 7.64 -3.37 -28.37
C LEU A 382 8.52 -3.68 -29.60
N LEU A 383 7.92 -4.14 -30.70
CA LEU A 383 8.61 -4.39 -31.96
C LEU A 383 9.18 -3.10 -32.57
N GLN A 384 8.49 -1.97 -32.44
CA GLN A 384 8.97 -0.66 -32.89
C GLN A 384 10.12 -0.09 -32.05
N LEU A 385 10.30 -0.56 -30.81
CA LEU A 385 11.43 -0.16 -29.97
C LEU A 385 12.73 -0.93 -30.28
N ILE A 386 12.66 -2.14 -30.83
CA ILE A 386 13.84 -2.96 -31.17
C ILE A 386 14.81 -2.21 -32.11
N PRO A 387 14.36 -1.56 -33.20
CA PRO A 387 15.24 -0.78 -34.08
C PRO A 387 15.93 0.41 -33.40
N GLN A 388 15.35 0.95 -32.32
CA GLN A 388 15.87 2.14 -31.63
C GLN A 388 16.99 1.84 -30.63
N HIS A 389 17.23 0.56 -30.32
CA HIS A 389 18.27 0.10 -29.40
C HIS A 389 18.94 -1.19 -29.93
N PRO A 390 19.83 -1.09 -30.94
CA PRO A 390 20.46 -2.25 -31.59
C PRO A 390 21.52 -3.00 -30.72
N ALA A 391 21.58 -2.74 -29.42
CA ALA A 391 22.56 -3.33 -28.49
C ALA A 391 21.92 -3.79 -27.17
N LEU A 392 20.86 -4.60 -27.28
CA LEU A 392 20.44 -5.52 -26.22
C LEU A 392 20.88 -6.93 -26.56
#